data_AF-A0A973SK86-F1
#
_entry.id   AF-A0A973SK86-F1
#
_cell.length_a   1.000
_cell.length_b   1.000
_cell.length_c   1.000
_cell.angle_alpha   90.00
_cell.angle_beta   90.00
_cell.angle_gamma   90.00
#
_symmetry.space_group_name_H-M   'P 1'
#
loop_
_entity.id
_entity.type
_entity.pdbx_description
1 polymer ?
#
loop_
_entity_poly.entity_id
_entity_poly.type
_entity_poly.pdbx_seq_one_letter_code
_entity_poly.pdbx_strand_id
1 'polypeptide(L)'
;MIDRGEVVGVRRALVVLVVLAGHVLLGPLGTALAQDTAPAPGRVALIGVPGLHWDDVTHAESPNLWELAGHSAIGSLSVRTVSNITCPYDGWLTVSAGTRSAAGYSCGAPPAPETRGEGAVIPDYRYLIDVAGQRNAGTLGESLKAAGQCSIAIGPGAALALADRQGEVPRYRASPLQVQTADLQQCRMIAMDVDDLVRPYLASGKLPKVPEALSPQERRDAQRLADAKAGALLSILPPDTTVLLAGLSDHGSVPHLRVAAMRAQGAQGRPLGAASTHRDDISILPDLTATVLTTLGVAVPATVVGVPLQTGAPGVTIDELRRADATAQTIRSIKGVYFTVVAVLQVLFYVIAFLLLRRRR
;
A
#
# COMPACT_ATOMS: atom_id res chain seq x y z
N MET A 1 0.63 -52.92 55.66
CA MET A 1 -0.32 -51.82 55.45
C MET A 1 0.26 -50.99 54.30
N ILE A 2 -0.21 -51.28 53.10
CA ILE A 2 0.42 -50.94 51.81
C ILE A 2 0.02 -49.52 51.40
N ASP A 3 1.03 -48.77 50.98
CA ASP A 3 1.00 -47.36 50.61
C ASP A 3 0.12 -47.13 49.37
N ARG A 4 -0.87 -46.24 49.47
CA ARG A 4 -1.85 -45.91 48.41
C ARG A 4 -1.36 -44.77 47.49
N GLY A 5 -0.07 -44.44 47.52
CA GLY A 5 0.54 -43.35 46.73
C GLY A 5 0.97 -43.70 45.30
N GLU A 6 1.27 -44.97 44.98
CA GLU A 6 1.91 -45.31 43.69
C GLU A 6 0.96 -45.56 42.51
N VAL A 7 -0.34 -45.77 42.76
CA VAL A 7 -1.28 -46.23 41.70
C VAL A 7 -1.85 -45.08 40.84
N VAL A 8 -1.69 -43.82 41.27
CA VAL A 8 -2.22 -42.64 40.54
C VAL A 8 -1.23 -42.10 39.49
N GLY A 9 0.08 -42.34 39.66
CA GLY A 9 1.12 -41.91 38.70
C GLY A 9 1.14 -42.72 37.40
N VAL A 10 0.91 -44.03 37.49
CA VAL A 10 0.98 -44.95 36.35
C VAL A 10 -0.21 -44.78 35.38
N ARG A 11 -1.39 -44.40 35.89
CA ARG A 11 -2.58 -44.15 35.05
C ARG A 11 -2.52 -42.84 34.27
N ARG A 12 -1.75 -41.84 34.71
CA ARG A 12 -1.56 -40.58 33.95
C ARG A 12 -0.51 -40.70 32.84
N ALA A 13 0.49 -41.57 33.02
CA ALA A 13 1.49 -41.83 31.98
C ALA A 13 0.92 -42.62 30.78
N LEU A 14 -0.04 -43.52 31.02
CA LEU A 14 -0.62 -44.34 29.94
C LEU A 14 -1.60 -43.58 29.02
N VAL A 15 -2.27 -42.54 29.52
CA VAL A 15 -3.19 -41.72 28.71
C VAL A 15 -2.42 -40.77 27.77
N VAL A 16 -1.23 -40.31 28.17
CA VAL A 16 -0.40 -39.45 27.32
C VAL A 16 0.26 -40.23 26.18
N LEU A 17 0.59 -41.52 26.38
CA LEU A 17 1.22 -42.34 25.34
C LEU A 17 0.24 -42.77 24.22
N VAL A 18 -1.05 -42.95 24.52
CA VAL A 18 -2.07 -43.35 23.53
C VAL A 18 -2.47 -42.19 22.62
N VAL A 19 -2.42 -40.93 23.10
CA VAL A 19 -2.69 -39.75 22.26
C VAL A 19 -1.53 -39.44 21.29
N LEU A 20 -0.29 -39.75 21.69
CA LEU A 20 0.92 -39.56 20.86
C LEU A 20 1.11 -40.66 19.79
N ALA A 21 0.61 -41.88 20.01
CA ALA A 21 0.71 -42.97 19.03
C ALA A 21 -0.36 -42.92 17.91
N GLY A 22 -1.46 -42.17 18.11
CA GLY A 22 -2.56 -42.06 17.13
C GLY A 22 -2.32 -41.09 15.96
N HIS A 23 -1.23 -40.29 15.99
CA HIS A 23 -0.98 -39.24 14.99
C HIS A 23 0.08 -39.59 13.93
N VAL A 24 0.61 -40.82 13.93
CA VAL A 24 1.74 -41.21 13.05
C VAL A 24 1.32 -42.04 11.82
N LEU A 25 0.03 -42.32 11.60
CA LEU A 25 -0.41 -43.22 10.52
C LEU A 25 -1.40 -42.63 9.49
N LEU A 26 -1.56 -41.30 9.42
CA LEU A 26 -2.26 -40.62 8.33
C LEU A 26 -1.29 -39.69 7.61
N GLY A 27 -0.46 -40.28 6.73
CA GLY A 27 0.36 -39.52 5.81
C GLY A 27 -0.53 -38.70 4.86
N PRO A 28 -0.20 -37.43 4.56
CA PRO A 28 -0.97 -36.67 3.60
C PRO A 28 -0.78 -37.29 2.23
N LEU A 29 -1.88 -37.73 1.61
CA LEU A 29 -1.97 -37.93 0.17
C LEU A 29 -1.57 -36.60 -0.47
N GLY A 30 -0.36 -36.55 -1.02
CA GLY A 30 0.13 -35.41 -1.77
C GLY A 30 -0.76 -35.22 -3.01
N THR A 31 -1.73 -34.32 -2.91
CA THR A 31 -2.36 -33.74 -4.08
C THR A 31 -1.28 -32.99 -4.83
N ALA A 32 -0.84 -33.53 -5.96
CA ALA A 32 -0.06 -32.81 -6.93
C ALA A 32 -0.83 -31.54 -7.28
N LEU A 33 -0.38 -30.39 -6.76
CA LEU A 33 -0.85 -29.10 -7.22
C LEU A 33 -0.49 -29.05 -8.71
N ALA A 34 -1.51 -28.93 -9.56
CA ALA A 34 -1.31 -28.58 -10.94
C ALA A 34 -0.40 -27.36 -10.97
N GLN A 35 0.78 -27.51 -11.58
CA GLN A 35 1.60 -26.36 -11.93
C GLN A 35 0.80 -25.61 -12.99
N ASP A 36 -0.06 -24.69 -12.54
CA ASP A 36 -0.59 -23.67 -13.41
C ASP A 36 0.61 -23.05 -14.10
N THR A 37 0.67 -23.23 -15.41
CA THR A 37 1.66 -22.57 -16.26
C THR A 37 1.57 -21.09 -15.90
N ALA A 38 2.63 -20.56 -15.27
CA ALA A 38 2.66 -19.18 -14.84
C ALA A 38 2.22 -18.32 -16.02
N PRO A 39 1.20 -17.46 -15.86
CA PRO A 39 0.76 -16.58 -16.93
C PRO A 39 1.99 -15.91 -17.54
N ALA A 40 2.05 -15.82 -18.87
CA ALA A 40 3.08 -15.02 -19.50
C ALA A 40 3.09 -13.65 -18.82
N PRO A 41 4.27 -13.11 -18.46
CA PRO A 41 4.31 -11.87 -17.71
C PRO A 41 3.49 -10.81 -18.47
N GLY A 42 2.81 -9.92 -17.74
CA GLY A 42 1.88 -8.94 -18.30
C GLY A 42 2.49 -7.55 -18.51
N ARG A 43 1.64 -6.57 -18.85
CA ARG A 43 1.95 -5.14 -18.78
C ARG A 43 1.29 -4.56 -17.53
N VAL A 44 1.93 -3.60 -16.88
CA VAL A 44 1.39 -2.95 -15.69
C VAL A 44 1.57 -1.44 -15.74
N ALA A 45 0.50 -0.73 -15.38
CA ALA A 45 0.50 0.72 -15.20
C ALA A 45 0.14 1.03 -13.74
N LEU A 46 1.02 1.69 -13.00
CA LEU A 46 0.78 2.20 -11.64
C LEU A 46 0.46 3.69 -11.70
N ILE A 47 -0.79 4.05 -11.46
CA ILE A 47 -1.27 5.43 -11.34
C ILE A 47 -1.38 5.77 -9.86
N GLY A 48 -0.45 6.57 -9.38
CA GLY A 48 -0.45 7.08 -8.01
C GLY A 48 -1.10 8.46 -7.94
N VAL A 49 -2.09 8.61 -7.07
CA VAL A 49 -2.81 9.87 -6.85
C VAL A 49 -2.71 10.24 -5.36
N PRO A 50 -1.64 10.94 -4.92
CA PRO A 50 -1.52 11.43 -3.56
C PRO A 50 -2.79 12.12 -3.05
N GLY A 51 -3.29 11.76 -1.87
CA GLY A 51 -4.48 12.34 -1.25
C GLY A 51 -5.83 11.73 -1.67
N LEU A 52 -5.88 10.85 -2.67
CA LEU A 52 -7.13 10.30 -3.23
C LEU A 52 -7.88 9.39 -2.25
N HIS A 53 -9.14 9.70 -2.00
CA HIS A 53 -10.08 8.87 -1.21
C HIS A 53 -11.32 8.48 -2.02
N TRP A 54 -12.10 7.50 -1.53
CA TRP A 54 -13.29 7.03 -2.23
C TRP A 54 -14.40 8.10 -2.40
N ASP A 55 -14.42 9.17 -1.57
CA ASP A 55 -15.32 10.31 -1.80
C ASP A 55 -14.89 11.19 -2.99
N ASP A 56 -13.66 11.02 -3.51
CA ASP A 56 -13.15 11.71 -4.70
C ASP A 56 -13.41 10.87 -5.97
N VAL A 57 -14.08 9.72 -5.86
CA VAL A 57 -14.42 8.86 -7.00
C VAL A 57 -15.92 8.97 -7.24
N THR A 58 -16.30 9.88 -8.13
CA THR A 58 -17.69 10.22 -8.45
C THR A 58 -17.91 10.35 -9.95
N HIS A 59 -19.14 10.13 -10.40
CA HIS A 59 -19.51 10.29 -11.81
C HIS A 59 -19.40 11.75 -12.31
N ALA A 60 -19.56 12.73 -11.42
CA ALA A 60 -19.62 14.15 -11.82
C ALA A 60 -18.23 14.79 -11.92
N GLU A 61 -17.40 14.63 -10.89
CA GLU A 61 -16.12 15.33 -10.77
C GLU A 61 -14.93 14.48 -11.22
N SER A 62 -15.09 13.15 -11.31
CA SER A 62 -14.01 12.23 -11.68
C SER A 62 -14.49 11.06 -12.56
N PRO A 63 -15.04 11.33 -13.76
CA PRO A 63 -15.63 10.30 -14.61
C PRO A 63 -14.64 9.21 -15.06
N ASN A 64 -13.37 9.55 -15.33
CA ASN A 64 -12.37 8.55 -15.76
C ASN A 64 -12.01 7.59 -14.61
N LEU A 65 -11.81 8.10 -13.40
CA LEU A 65 -11.55 7.30 -12.21
C LEU A 65 -12.77 6.47 -11.81
N TRP A 66 -13.98 7.02 -11.98
CA TRP A 66 -15.24 6.31 -11.75
C TRP A 66 -15.39 5.12 -12.71
N GLU A 67 -15.16 5.34 -14.01
CA GLU A 67 -15.20 4.27 -15.01
C GLU A 67 -14.12 3.20 -14.75
N LEU A 68 -12.89 3.62 -14.41
CA LEU A 68 -11.83 2.69 -14.04
C LEU A 68 -12.23 1.82 -12.85
N ALA A 69 -12.77 2.41 -11.78
CA ALA A 69 -13.23 1.68 -10.60
C ALA A 69 -14.34 0.68 -10.95
N GLY A 70 -15.27 1.04 -11.83
CA GLY A 70 -16.35 0.17 -12.31
C GLY A 70 -15.89 -1.08 -13.06
N HIS A 71 -14.66 -1.08 -13.59
CA HIS A 71 -14.03 -2.20 -14.29
C HIS A 71 -12.92 -2.88 -13.49
N SER A 72 -12.78 -2.56 -12.20
CA SER A 72 -11.68 -3.00 -11.35
C SER A 72 -12.14 -3.89 -10.20
N ALA A 73 -11.20 -4.63 -9.62
CA ALA A 73 -11.29 -4.99 -8.21
C ALA A 73 -11.00 -3.73 -7.37
N ILE A 74 -11.72 -3.53 -6.28
CA ILE A 74 -11.62 -2.30 -5.46
C ILE A 74 -11.44 -2.61 -3.98
N GLY A 75 -10.69 -1.77 -3.28
CA GLY A 75 -10.43 -1.91 -1.86
C GLY A 75 -9.89 -0.63 -1.24
N SER A 76 -9.43 -0.76 -0.01
CA SER A 76 -8.81 0.32 0.75
C SER A 76 -7.29 0.13 0.84
N LEU A 77 -6.55 1.22 0.73
CA LEU A 77 -5.11 1.26 0.89
C LEU A 77 -4.76 1.93 2.22
N SER A 78 -4.08 1.20 3.08
CA SER A 78 -3.41 1.79 4.24
C SER A 78 -2.06 2.36 3.79
N VAL A 79 -1.98 3.69 3.76
CA VAL A 79 -0.77 4.40 3.33
C VAL A 79 0.31 4.50 4.40
N ARG A 80 0.09 3.93 5.59
CA ARG A 80 0.96 4.11 6.75
C ARG A 80 2.42 3.77 6.45
N THR A 81 3.28 4.78 6.53
CA THR A 81 4.74 4.68 6.45
C THR A 81 5.37 4.70 7.85
N VAL A 82 6.63 5.15 7.98
CA VAL A 82 7.31 5.34 9.26
C VAL A 82 6.60 6.43 10.09
N SER A 83 6.12 7.48 9.42
CA SER A 83 5.40 8.58 10.03
C SER A 83 3.92 8.25 10.26
N ASN A 84 3.28 8.92 11.23
CA ASN A 84 1.84 8.78 11.47
C ASN A 84 0.98 9.41 10.36
N ILE A 85 1.53 10.41 9.67
CA ILE A 85 0.96 11.04 8.48
C ILE A 85 1.87 10.69 7.32
N THR A 86 1.28 10.19 6.24
CA THR A 86 2.03 9.78 5.06
C THR A 86 2.07 10.92 4.08
N CYS A 87 3.26 11.42 3.80
CA CYS A 87 3.49 12.49 2.84
C CYS A 87 3.57 11.92 1.42
N PRO A 88 3.30 12.70 0.36
CA PRO A 88 3.48 12.24 -1.02
C PRO A 88 4.87 11.64 -1.28
N TYR A 89 5.93 12.26 -0.75
CA TYR A 89 7.30 11.74 -0.82
C TYR A 89 7.41 10.36 -0.16
N ASP A 90 6.98 10.22 1.10
CA ASP A 90 7.05 8.95 1.85
C ASP A 90 6.25 7.83 1.18
N GLY A 91 5.10 8.16 0.60
CA GLY A 91 4.24 7.22 -0.12
C GLY A 91 4.93 6.62 -1.34
N TRP A 92 5.42 7.47 -2.24
CA TRP A 92 6.17 7.06 -3.42
C TRP A 92 7.50 6.38 -3.07
N LEU A 93 8.20 6.85 -2.03
CA LEU A 93 9.42 6.22 -1.54
C LEU A 93 9.16 4.81 -0.99
N THR A 94 8.03 4.60 -0.31
CA THR A 94 7.63 3.28 0.19
C THR A 94 7.36 2.30 -0.96
N VAL A 95 6.76 2.77 -2.07
CA VAL A 95 6.61 1.97 -3.30
C VAL A 95 7.98 1.68 -3.92
N SER A 96 8.87 2.67 -4.02
CA SER A 96 10.24 2.50 -4.51
C SER A 96 11.00 1.44 -3.72
N ALA A 97 10.86 1.46 -2.39
CA ALA A 97 11.63 0.61 -1.50
C ALA A 97 11.03 -0.78 -1.26
N GLY A 98 9.71 -0.96 -1.51
CA GLY A 98 8.98 -2.17 -1.11
C GLY A 98 8.91 -2.37 0.41
N THR A 99 9.18 -1.33 1.19
CA THR A 99 9.08 -1.33 2.66
C THR A 99 8.73 0.06 3.15
N ARG A 100 8.13 0.16 4.34
CA ARG A 100 7.73 1.44 4.94
C ARG A 100 8.94 2.36 5.03
N SER A 101 8.85 3.50 4.35
CA SER A 101 9.97 4.41 4.19
C SER A 101 9.55 5.85 4.49
N ALA A 102 10.52 6.68 4.87
CA ALA A 102 10.29 8.11 5.04
C ALA A 102 11.51 8.90 4.56
N ALA A 103 11.27 9.96 3.79
CA ALA A 103 12.34 10.78 3.23
C ALA A 103 13.03 11.67 4.28
N GLY A 104 12.31 12.03 5.34
CA GLY A 104 12.80 12.85 6.45
C GLY A 104 12.34 14.31 6.44
N TYR A 105 12.42 14.93 7.63
CA TYR A 105 12.13 16.30 8.11
C TYR A 105 10.97 17.13 7.55
N SER A 106 10.69 17.14 6.24
CA SER A 106 9.57 17.92 5.67
C SER A 106 8.58 17.03 4.93
N CYS A 107 7.38 16.97 5.48
CA CYS A 107 6.27 16.28 4.85
C CYS A 107 5.83 17.02 3.58
N GLY A 108 6.17 16.51 2.40
CA GLY A 108 5.99 17.22 1.14
C GLY A 108 5.98 16.33 -0.10
N ALA A 109 6.09 16.96 -1.26
CA ALA A 109 6.22 16.28 -2.56
C ALA A 109 7.63 15.69 -2.77
N PRO A 110 7.76 14.64 -3.60
CA PRO A 110 9.05 14.24 -4.16
C PRO A 110 9.75 15.42 -4.85
N PRO A 111 11.09 15.49 -4.83
CA PRO A 111 11.82 16.52 -5.58
C PRO A 111 11.59 16.36 -7.08
N ALA A 112 11.62 17.48 -7.81
CA ALA A 112 11.57 17.43 -9.26
C ALA A 112 12.82 16.72 -9.81
N PRO A 113 12.67 15.70 -10.68
CA PRO A 113 13.81 15.01 -11.25
C PRO A 113 14.54 15.88 -12.29
N GLU A 114 15.86 15.69 -12.41
CA GLU A 114 16.70 16.31 -13.43
C GLU A 114 16.73 15.45 -14.70
N THR A 115 16.11 15.92 -15.78
CA THR A 115 16.08 15.19 -17.06
C THR A 115 17.49 15.01 -17.63
N ARG A 116 17.81 13.79 -18.09
CA ARG A 116 19.06 13.44 -18.78
C ARG A 116 18.76 12.57 -20.00
N GLY A 117 18.80 13.17 -21.20
CA GLY A 117 18.41 12.49 -22.43
C GLY A 117 16.95 12.04 -22.37
N GLU A 118 16.68 10.75 -22.61
CA GLU A 118 15.34 10.17 -22.49
C GLU A 118 14.93 9.87 -21.03
N GLY A 119 15.89 9.86 -20.10
CA GLY A 119 15.71 9.50 -18.69
C GLY A 119 15.78 10.70 -17.76
N ALA A 120 15.93 10.42 -16.47
CA ALA A 120 16.13 11.46 -15.45
C ALA A 120 16.89 10.93 -14.23
N VAL A 121 17.35 11.83 -13.37
CA VAL A 121 17.98 11.51 -12.08
C VAL A 121 17.28 12.26 -10.96
N ILE A 122 17.04 11.59 -9.84
CA ILE A 122 16.51 12.23 -8.65
C ILE A 122 17.65 13.01 -7.95
N PRO A 123 17.53 14.33 -7.76
CA PRO A 123 18.57 15.10 -7.09
C PRO A 123 18.75 14.63 -5.65
N ASP A 124 20.00 14.66 -5.17
CA ASP A 124 20.40 14.26 -3.82
C ASP A 124 19.91 12.86 -3.39
N TYR A 125 19.63 11.95 -4.34
CA TYR A 125 19.05 10.63 -4.03
C TYR A 125 19.83 9.83 -2.97
N ARG A 126 21.17 9.96 -2.99
CA ARG A 126 22.06 9.30 -2.02
C ARG A 126 21.77 9.68 -0.57
N TYR A 127 21.25 10.88 -0.31
CA TYR A 127 20.81 11.30 1.02
C TYR A 127 19.83 10.29 1.64
N LEU A 128 18.90 9.73 0.85
CA LEU A 128 17.91 8.78 1.34
C LEU A 128 18.57 7.55 1.97
N ILE A 129 19.62 7.03 1.33
CA ILE A 129 20.28 5.80 1.75
C ILE A 129 21.36 6.09 2.81
N ASP A 130 22.19 7.11 2.57
CA ASP A 130 23.38 7.38 3.38
C ASP A 130 23.07 8.16 4.67
N VAL A 131 22.01 8.98 4.67
CA VAL A 131 21.68 9.86 5.79
C VAL A 131 20.31 9.50 6.40
N ALA A 132 19.27 9.39 5.58
CA ALA A 132 17.92 9.07 6.07
C ALA A 132 17.70 7.59 6.40
N GLY A 133 18.72 6.74 6.19
CA GLY A 133 18.70 5.32 6.56
C GLY A 133 17.77 4.44 5.72
N GLN A 134 17.28 4.93 4.58
CA GLN A 134 16.37 4.24 3.68
C GLN A 134 17.14 3.26 2.78
N ARG A 135 17.74 2.22 3.39
CA ARG A 135 18.65 1.27 2.71
C ARG A 135 18.03 0.52 1.52
N ASN A 136 16.70 0.42 1.49
CA ASN A 136 15.97 -0.28 0.43
C ASN A 136 15.45 0.67 -0.66
N ALA A 137 15.68 2.00 -0.57
CA ALA A 137 15.27 2.93 -1.61
C ALA A 137 15.78 2.47 -3.00
N GLY A 138 14.90 2.50 -3.99
CA GLY A 138 15.21 2.11 -5.37
C GLY A 138 15.12 0.61 -5.65
N THR A 139 14.61 -0.20 -4.71
CA THR A 139 14.48 -1.65 -4.90
C THR A 139 13.60 -2.01 -6.11
N LEU A 140 12.51 -1.29 -6.36
CA LEU A 140 11.66 -1.52 -7.52
C LEU A 140 12.42 -1.25 -8.83
N GLY A 141 13.00 -0.06 -8.99
CA GLY A 141 13.76 0.32 -10.18
C GLY A 141 14.97 -0.61 -10.43
N GLU A 142 15.71 -0.96 -9.38
CA GLU A 142 16.84 -1.88 -9.45
C GLU A 142 16.41 -3.28 -9.92
N SER A 143 15.29 -3.80 -9.41
CA SER A 143 14.78 -5.12 -9.79
C SER A 143 14.36 -5.16 -11.26
N LEU A 144 13.72 -4.08 -11.75
CA LEU A 144 13.34 -3.93 -13.16
C LEU A 144 14.57 -3.85 -14.07
N LYS A 145 15.57 -3.05 -13.67
CA LYS A 145 16.85 -2.91 -14.38
C LYS A 145 17.59 -4.24 -14.46
N ALA A 146 17.72 -4.96 -13.35
CA ALA A 146 18.39 -6.26 -13.29
C ALA A 146 17.69 -7.33 -14.15
N ALA A 147 16.36 -7.24 -14.27
CA ALA A 147 15.56 -8.13 -15.12
C ALA A 147 15.46 -7.68 -16.59
N GLY A 148 16.11 -6.57 -16.98
CA GLY A 148 16.02 -6.02 -18.33
C GLY A 148 14.62 -5.52 -18.71
N GLN A 149 13.75 -5.24 -17.73
CA GLN A 149 12.40 -4.77 -17.98
C GLN A 149 12.40 -3.26 -18.22
N CYS A 150 11.98 -2.82 -19.41
CA CYS A 150 11.82 -1.38 -19.65
C CYS A 150 10.67 -0.80 -18.82
N SER A 151 10.96 0.31 -18.14
CA SER A 151 10.01 1.10 -17.37
C SER A 151 10.04 2.58 -17.76
N ILE A 152 8.88 3.22 -17.77
CA ILE A 152 8.74 4.67 -17.97
C ILE A 152 8.06 5.32 -16.76
N ALA A 153 8.65 6.42 -16.30
CA ALA A 153 8.11 7.25 -15.22
C ALA A 153 7.48 8.52 -15.78
N ILE A 154 6.29 8.85 -15.31
CA ILE A 154 5.55 10.06 -15.68
C ILE A 154 5.36 10.92 -14.42
N GLY A 155 6.11 12.00 -14.31
CA GLY A 155 6.08 12.92 -13.17
C GLY A 155 6.96 12.50 -11.96
N PRO A 156 7.14 13.40 -10.97
CA PRO A 156 8.18 13.28 -9.94
C PRO A 156 8.04 12.04 -9.03
N GLY A 157 6.84 11.71 -8.58
CA GLY A 157 6.61 10.54 -7.74
C GLY A 157 6.84 9.22 -8.45
N ALA A 158 6.44 9.12 -9.71
CA ALA A 158 6.72 7.97 -10.55
C ALA A 158 8.22 7.82 -10.82
N ALA A 159 8.93 8.94 -11.01
CA ALA A 159 10.38 8.94 -11.16
C ALA A 159 11.05 8.40 -9.89
N LEU A 160 10.60 8.84 -8.71
CA LEU A 160 11.09 8.32 -7.43
C LEU A 160 10.81 6.80 -7.26
N ALA A 161 9.63 6.34 -7.68
CA ALA A 161 9.24 4.94 -7.60
C ALA A 161 10.13 4.03 -8.46
N LEU A 162 10.45 4.48 -9.68
CA LEU A 162 11.17 3.72 -10.68
C LEU A 162 12.68 4.00 -10.73
N ALA A 163 13.17 4.94 -9.92
CA ALA A 163 14.59 5.17 -9.78
C ALA A 163 15.29 3.92 -9.25
N ASP A 164 16.46 3.59 -9.81
CA ASP A 164 17.33 2.55 -9.24
C ASP A 164 18.04 3.04 -7.97
N ARG A 165 18.96 2.23 -7.43
CA ARG A 165 19.71 2.58 -6.20
C ARG A 165 20.67 3.76 -6.34
N GLN A 166 20.90 4.23 -7.57
CA GLN A 166 21.68 5.42 -7.88
C GLN A 166 20.77 6.65 -8.07
N GLY A 167 19.46 6.46 -8.07
CA GLY A 167 18.48 7.53 -8.33
C GLY A 167 18.25 7.76 -9.82
N GLU A 168 18.68 6.85 -10.69
CA GLU A 168 18.54 6.98 -12.14
C GLU A 168 17.25 6.34 -12.64
N VAL A 169 16.58 7.02 -13.57
CA VAL A 169 15.35 6.58 -14.22
C VAL A 169 15.64 6.45 -15.73
N PRO A 170 15.50 5.26 -16.34
CA PRO A 170 15.86 5.05 -17.74
C PRO A 170 15.05 5.87 -18.74
N ARG A 171 13.73 6.01 -18.50
CA ARG A 171 12.81 6.79 -19.32
C ARG A 171 11.89 7.66 -18.47
N TYR A 172 11.89 8.96 -18.73
CA TYR A 172 11.11 9.94 -17.99
C TYR A 172 10.28 10.83 -18.92
N ARG A 173 9.06 11.15 -18.49
CA ARG A 173 8.18 12.16 -19.08
C ARG A 173 7.62 13.03 -17.98
N ALA A 174 7.51 14.33 -18.23
CA ALA A 174 6.89 15.25 -17.27
C ALA A 174 5.35 15.14 -17.29
N SER A 175 4.78 14.67 -18.40
CA SER A 175 3.33 14.59 -18.61
C SER A 175 2.94 13.35 -19.44
N PRO A 176 1.75 12.77 -19.21
CA PRO A 176 1.23 11.68 -20.05
C PRO A 176 1.14 12.06 -21.54
N LEU A 177 1.00 13.35 -21.86
CA LEU A 177 0.93 13.84 -23.24
C LEU A 177 2.25 13.67 -24.01
N GLN A 178 3.36 13.42 -23.31
CA GLN A 178 4.67 13.19 -23.94
C GLN A 178 4.96 11.68 -24.13
N VAL A 179 4.03 10.81 -23.73
CA VAL A 179 4.15 9.35 -23.93
C VAL A 179 3.81 9.04 -25.39
N GLN A 180 4.69 8.32 -26.06
CA GLN A 180 4.51 7.92 -27.45
C GLN A 180 4.09 6.45 -27.55
N THR A 181 3.48 6.05 -28.67
CA THR A 181 3.13 4.64 -28.94
C THR A 181 4.35 3.72 -28.85
N ALA A 182 5.52 4.19 -29.28
CA ALA A 182 6.78 3.43 -29.18
C ALA A 182 7.16 3.13 -27.71
N ASP A 183 6.95 4.08 -26.80
CA ASP A 183 7.19 3.87 -25.36
C ASP A 183 6.29 2.73 -24.83
N LEU A 184 5.02 2.73 -25.21
CA LEU A 184 4.05 1.71 -24.81
C LEU A 184 4.35 0.33 -25.41
N GLN A 185 4.92 0.27 -26.61
CA GLN A 185 5.32 -1.01 -27.22
C GLN A 185 6.53 -1.62 -26.53
N GLN A 186 7.53 -0.79 -26.22
CA GLN A 186 8.81 -1.22 -25.65
C GLN A 186 8.74 -1.48 -24.14
N CYS A 187 7.99 -0.66 -23.40
CA CYS A 187 8.02 -0.66 -21.94
C CYS A 187 6.75 -1.26 -21.37
N ARG A 188 6.95 -2.22 -20.48
CA ARG A 188 5.88 -3.02 -19.88
C ARG A 188 5.50 -2.53 -18.49
N MET A 189 6.33 -1.67 -17.90
CA MET A 189 6.06 -0.96 -16.67
C MET A 189 5.88 0.53 -16.94
N ILE A 190 4.74 1.08 -16.55
CA ILE A 190 4.46 2.52 -16.59
C ILE A 190 4.11 2.95 -15.17
N ALA A 191 4.77 3.96 -14.62
CA ALA A 191 4.33 4.62 -13.39
C ALA A 191 3.95 6.07 -13.69
N MET A 192 2.91 6.58 -13.05
CA MET A 192 2.46 7.95 -13.21
C MET A 192 2.06 8.60 -11.90
N ASP A 193 2.55 9.82 -11.71
CA ASP A 193 2.22 10.71 -10.60
C ASP A 193 1.14 11.73 -10.99
N VAL A 194 -0.02 11.57 -10.38
CA VAL A 194 -1.16 12.47 -10.48
C VAL A 194 -1.22 13.29 -9.19
N ASP A 195 -0.31 14.24 -9.08
CA ASP A 195 -0.14 15.10 -7.92
C ASP A 195 -1.14 16.26 -7.87
N ASP A 196 -1.95 16.46 -8.91
CA ASP A 196 -2.88 17.58 -9.05
C ASP A 196 -3.90 17.68 -7.90
N LEU A 197 -4.27 16.55 -7.29
CA LEU A 197 -5.17 16.52 -6.13
C LEU A 197 -4.50 17.03 -4.84
N VAL A 198 -3.21 16.70 -4.63
CA VAL A 198 -2.48 17.11 -3.41
C VAL A 198 -1.78 18.45 -3.57
N ARG A 199 -1.47 18.87 -4.80
CA ARG A 199 -0.67 20.08 -5.08
C ARG A 199 -1.21 21.35 -4.40
N PRO A 200 -2.53 21.63 -4.36
CA PRO A 200 -3.03 22.83 -3.69
C PRO A 200 -2.86 22.80 -2.17
N TYR A 201 -2.67 21.62 -1.55
CA TYR A 201 -2.36 21.50 -0.12
C TYR A 201 -0.91 21.85 0.20
N LEU A 202 -0.01 21.76 -0.77
CA LEU A 202 1.43 21.92 -0.57
C LEU A 202 1.88 23.39 -0.57
N ALA A 203 1.27 24.24 0.27
CA ALA A 203 1.72 25.61 0.47
C ALA A 203 3.20 25.60 0.92
N SER A 204 4.11 26.15 0.12
CA SER A 204 5.58 26.07 0.30
C SER A 204 6.20 24.66 0.20
N GLY A 205 5.53 23.72 -0.47
CA GLY A 205 6.01 22.35 -0.66
C GLY A 205 5.78 21.43 0.55
N LYS A 206 5.00 21.87 1.55
CA LYS A 206 4.73 21.11 2.76
C LYS A 206 3.24 20.88 2.97
N LEU A 207 2.87 19.70 3.49
CA LEU A 207 1.48 19.43 3.87
C LEU A 207 1.05 20.30 5.07
N PRO A 208 -0.23 20.69 5.11
CA PRO A 208 -0.75 21.50 6.20
C PRO A 208 -0.86 20.67 7.48
N LYS A 209 -0.73 21.34 8.63
CA LYS A 209 -0.99 20.72 9.94
C LYS A 209 -2.48 20.69 10.31
N VAL A 210 -3.33 21.29 9.49
CA VAL A 210 -4.79 21.25 9.65
C VAL A 210 -5.39 20.09 8.84
N PRO A 211 -6.54 19.53 9.26
CA PRO A 211 -7.14 18.37 8.60
C PRO A 211 -7.53 18.59 7.14
N GLU A 212 -8.28 19.66 6.88
CA GLU A 212 -8.76 20.07 5.56
C GLU A 212 -8.46 21.57 5.42
N ALA A 213 -7.57 21.90 4.50
CA ALA A 213 -7.07 23.26 4.30
C ALA A 213 -7.72 23.95 3.10
N LEU A 214 -8.36 23.18 2.22
CA LEU A 214 -9.01 23.69 1.03
C LEU A 214 -10.51 23.86 1.25
N SER A 215 -11.11 24.78 0.50
CA SER A 215 -12.56 24.82 0.38
C SER A 215 -13.09 23.62 -0.42
N PRO A 216 -14.37 23.24 -0.25
CA PRO A 216 -14.98 22.18 -1.06
C PRO A 216 -14.91 22.44 -2.57
N GLN A 217 -14.90 23.70 -3.00
CA GLN A 217 -14.80 24.05 -4.42
C GLN A 217 -13.38 23.81 -4.95
N GLU A 218 -12.35 24.29 -4.23
CA GLU A 218 -10.95 24.06 -4.60
C GLU A 218 -10.61 22.57 -4.66
N ARG A 219 -11.15 21.77 -3.73
CA ARG A 219 -10.98 20.32 -3.75
C ARG A 219 -11.60 19.69 -5.02
N ARG A 220 -12.81 20.09 -5.40
CA ARG A 220 -13.46 19.62 -6.65
C ARG A 220 -12.69 20.03 -7.89
N ASP A 221 -12.17 21.24 -7.94
CA ASP A 221 -11.33 21.71 -9.05
C ASP A 221 -10.05 20.86 -9.17
N ALA A 222 -9.39 20.56 -8.05
CA ALA A 222 -8.21 19.69 -8.00
C ALA A 222 -8.53 18.24 -8.41
N GLN A 223 -9.69 17.72 -7.98
CA GLN A 223 -10.19 16.40 -8.36
C GLN A 223 -10.42 16.28 -9.87
N ARG A 224 -11.05 17.27 -10.51
CA ARG A 224 -11.25 17.29 -11.97
C ARG A 224 -9.94 17.30 -12.75
N LEU A 225 -8.94 18.04 -12.27
CA LEU A 225 -7.60 18.06 -12.88
C LEU A 225 -6.91 16.69 -12.76
N ALA A 226 -6.97 16.08 -11.58
CA ALA A 226 -6.41 14.75 -11.34
C ALA A 226 -7.08 13.69 -12.22
N ASP A 227 -8.42 13.72 -12.33
CA ASP A 227 -9.19 12.81 -13.18
C ASP A 227 -8.83 12.96 -14.66
N ALA A 228 -8.79 14.18 -15.19
CA ALA A 228 -8.44 14.44 -16.58
C ALA A 228 -7.02 13.95 -16.91
N LYS A 229 -6.07 14.18 -15.99
CA LYS A 229 -4.68 13.73 -16.16
C LYS A 229 -4.57 12.20 -16.11
N ALA A 230 -5.29 11.53 -15.20
CA ALA A 230 -5.36 10.07 -15.17
C ALA A 230 -6.00 9.50 -16.46
N GLY A 231 -7.11 10.11 -16.90
CA GLY A 231 -7.80 9.77 -18.15
C GLY A 231 -6.91 9.89 -19.39
N ALA A 232 -6.03 10.89 -19.42
CA ALA A 232 -5.06 11.05 -20.52
C ALA A 232 -4.11 9.84 -20.66
N LEU A 233 -3.66 9.23 -19.55
CA LEU A 233 -2.90 7.98 -19.63
C LEU A 233 -3.80 6.79 -19.94
N LEU A 234 -4.94 6.66 -19.25
CA LEU A 234 -5.86 5.53 -19.42
C LEU A 234 -6.31 5.34 -20.87
N SER A 235 -6.52 6.43 -21.61
CA SER A 235 -6.97 6.40 -23.01
C SER A 235 -5.93 5.87 -24.00
N ILE A 236 -4.64 5.86 -23.64
CA ILE A 236 -3.56 5.39 -24.51
C ILE A 236 -3.01 4.02 -24.11
N LEU A 237 -3.36 3.50 -22.92
CA LEU A 237 -2.85 2.21 -22.45
C LEU A 237 -3.35 1.04 -23.33
N PRO A 238 -2.48 0.05 -23.64
CA PRO A 238 -2.91 -1.19 -24.27
C PRO A 238 -4.04 -1.89 -23.47
N PRO A 239 -5.05 -2.50 -24.12
CA PRO A 239 -6.20 -3.11 -23.44
C PRO A 239 -5.84 -4.24 -22.46
N ASP A 240 -4.73 -4.93 -22.68
CA ASP A 240 -4.19 -6.01 -21.84
C ASP A 240 -3.38 -5.51 -20.64
N THR A 241 -3.27 -4.20 -20.45
CA THR A 241 -2.52 -3.61 -19.34
C THR A 241 -3.27 -3.76 -18.02
N THR A 242 -2.62 -4.40 -17.03
CA THR A 242 -3.07 -4.36 -15.65
C THR A 242 -2.89 -2.95 -15.10
N VAL A 243 -3.96 -2.30 -14.66
CA VAL A 243 -3.90 -0.94 -14.12
C VAL A 243 -4.08 -0.98 -12.61
N LEU A 244 -3.08 -0.47 -11.88
CA LEU A 244 -3.12 -0.23 -10.44
C LEU A 244 -3.38 1.26 -10.21
N LEU A 245 -4.49 1.59 -9.58
CA LEU A 245 -4.79 2.93 -9.09
C LEU A 245 -4.61 2.95 -7.57
N ALA A 246 -3.80 3.87 -7.07
CA ALA A 246 -3.47 3.94 -5.65
C ALA A 246 -3.51 5.38 -5.13
N GLY A 247 -4.24 5.63 -4.06
CA GLY A 247 -4.15 6.88 -3.31
C GLY A 247 -2.93 6.86 -2.40
N LEU A 248 -1.77 7.34 -2.86
CA LEU A 248 -0.47 6.98 -2.26
C LEU A 248 -0.09 7.71 -0.97
N SER A 249 -0.85 8.72 -0.54
CA SER A 249 -0.51 9.51 0.65
C SER A 249 -1.71 10.21 1.25
N ASP A 250 -1.48 10.83 2.41
CA ASP A 250 -2.39 11.78 3.00
C ASP A 250 -2.30 13.18 2.35
N HIS A 251 -3.30 14.01 2.63
CA HIS A 251 -3.38 15.42 2.17
C HIS A 251 -3.46 16.43 3.34
N GLY A 252 -3.35 15.96 4.59
CA GLY A 252 -3.47 16.80 5.78
C GLY A 252 -3.07 16.05 7.05
N SER A 253 -3.48 16.55 8.21
CA SER A 253 -3.09 15.99 9.51
C SER A 253 -3.94 14.82 10.01
N VAL A 254 -4.92 14.38 9.21
CA VAL A 254 -5.75 13.21 9.51
C VAL A 254 -5.42 12.10 8.52
N PRO A 255 -4.94 10.93 8.99
CA PRO A 255 -4.68 9.79 8.12
C PRO A 255 -5.99 9.09 7.77
N HIS A 256 -6.16 8.73 6.50
CA HIS A 256 -7.34 8.02 5.98
C HIS A 256 -6.94 6.73 5.26
N LEU A 257 -7.89 5.81 5.14
CA LEU A 257 -7.83 4.78 4.11
C LEU A 257 -7.97 5.45 2.74
N ARG A 258 -7.13 5.00 1.80
CA ARG A 258 -7.05 5.57 0.45
C ARG A 258 -7.59 4.61 -0.59
N VAL A 259 -7.77 5.09 -1.81
CA VAL A 259 -8.23 4.25 -2.93
C VAL A 259 -7.19 3.17 -3.25
N ALA A 260 -7.64 1.93 -3.39
CA ALA A 260 -6.93 0.89 -4.13
C ALA A 260 -7.89 0.33 -5.20
N ALA A 261 -7.46 0.31 -6.45
CA ALA A 261 -8.19 -0.38 -7.51
C ALA A 261 -7.23 -1.08 -8.47
N MET A 262 -7.64 -2.24 -8.97
CA MET A 262 -6.88 -3.05 -9.92
C MET A 262 -7.78 -3.49 -11.08
N ARG A 263 -7.56 -2.92 -12.27
CA ARG A 263 -8.16 -3.39 -13.52
C ARG A 263 -7.30 -4.51 -14.07
N ALA A 264 -7.83 -5.73 -14.04
CA ALA A 264 -7.26 -6.92 -14.64
C ALA A 264 -8.38 -7.85 -15.10
N GLN A 265 -8.06 -8.84 -15.94
CA GLN A 265 -9.05 -9.81 -16.42
C GLN A 265 -9.73 -10.51 -15.23
N GLY A 266 -11.07 -10.49 -15.19
CA GLY A 266 -11.85 -11.13 -14.12
C GLY A 266 -11.83 -10.41 -12.76
N ALA A 267 -11.22 -9.23 -12.65
CA ALA A 267 -11.14 -8.48 -11.38
C ALA A 267 -12.42 -7.70 -11.05
N GLN A 268 -13.25 -7.38 -12.05
CA GLN A 268 -14.40 -6.48 -11.92
C GLN A 268 -15.36 -6.88 -10.78
N GLY A 269 -15.69 -5.91 -9.91
CA GLY A 269 -16.69 -6.08 -8.85
C GLY A 269 -16.23 -6.96 -7.67
N ARG A 270 -14.93 -7.24 -7.58
CA ARG A 270 -14.31 -8.04 -6.52
C ARG A 270 -13.57 -7.14 -5.51
N PRO A 271 -13.53 -7.49 -4.22
CA PRO A 271 -12.71 -6.79 -3.26
C PRO A 271 -11.24 -7.00 -3.58
N LEU A 272 -10.44 -5.96 -3.37
CA LEU A 272 -9.01 -5.94 -3.57
C LEU A 272 -8.31 -5.80 -2.22
N GLY A 273 -7.50 -6.80 -1.87
CA GLY A 273 -6.78 -6.83 -0.61
C GLY A 273 -5.44 -7.55 -0.74
N ALA A 274 -4.82 -7.82 0.40
CA ALA A 274 -3.57 -8.55 0.46
C ALA A 274 -3.50 -9.39 1.74
N ALA A 275 -2.88 -10.57 1.64
CA ALA A 275 -2.67 -11.43 2.80
C ALA A 275 -1.82 -10.76 3.90
N SER A 276 -1.02 -9.74 3.57
CA SER A 276 -0.23 -8.94 4.51
C SER A 276 -1.07 -8.23 5.59
N THR A 277 -2.36 -8.00 5.33
CA THR A 277 -3.29 -7.36 6.28
C THR A 277 -4.27 -8.34 6.91
N HIS A 278 -4.30 -9.59 6.44
CA HIS A 278 -5.34 -10.58 6.75
C HIS A 278 -6.76 -10.08 6.47
N ARG A 279 -6.91 -9.18 5.48
CA ARG A 279 -8.19 -8.63 5.04
C ARG A 279 -8.31 -8.67 3.53
N ASP A 280 -9.50 -9.04 3.06
CA ASP A 280 -9.79 -9.18 1.62
C ASP A 280 -10.00 -7.82 0.93
N ASP A 281 -10.14 -6.75 1.70
CA ASP A 281 -10.49 -5.40 1.25
C ASP A 281 -9.46 -4.32 1.65
N ILE A 282 -8.33 -4.72 2.28
CA ILE A 282 -7.27 -3.78 2.69
C ILE A 282 -5.90 -4.26 2.22
N SER A 283 -5.14 -3.33 1.64
CA SER A 283 -3.73 -3.50 1.28
C SER A 283 -2.84 -2.42 1.89
N ILE A 284 -1.52 -2.57 1.78
CA ILE A 284 -0.51 -1.60 2.17
C ILE A 284 0.37 -1.20 0.97
N LEU A 285 1.03 -0.04 1.04
CA LEU A 285 1.88 0.46 -0.06
C LEU A 285 2.92 -0.55 -0.59
N PRO A 286 3.65 -1.33 0.25
CA PRO A 286 4.56 -2.36 -0.23
C PRO A 286 3.93 -3.46 -1.09
N ASP A 287 2.63 -3.72 -0.95
CA ASP A 287 1.92 -4.71 -1.77
C ASP A 287 1.88 -4.28 -3.24
N LEU A 288 1.89 -2.97 -3.53
CA LEU A 288 1.99 -2.44 -4.90
C LEU A 288 3.30 -2.86 -5.55
N THR A 289 4.42 -2.76 -4.82
CA THR A 289 5.75 -3.20 -5.30
C THR A 289 5.76 -4.70 -5.61
N ALA A 290 5.26 -5.52 -4.68
CA ALA A 290 5.17 -6.96 -4.87
C ALA A 290 4.27 -7.35 -6.06
N THR A 291 3.16 -6.64 -6.22
CA THR A 291 2.22 -6.82 -7.34
C THR A 291 2.85 -6.47 -8.67
N VAL A 292 3.49 -5.31 -8.78
CA VAL A 292 4.18 -4.88 -10.02
C VAL A 292 5.22 -5.90 -10.46
N LEU A 293 6.10 -6.31 -9.54
CA LEU A 293 7.16 -7.28 -9.84
C LEU A 293 6.57 -8.64 -10.26
N THR A 294 5.57 -9.14 -9.53
CA THR A 294 4.91 -10.41 -9.82
C THR A 294 4.20 -10.39 -11.18
N THR A 295 3.44 -9.34 -11.48
CA THR A 295 2.75 -9.17 -12.77
C THR A 295 3.74 -9.12 -13.94
N LEU A 296 4.93 -8.56 -13.73
CA LEU A 296 5.99 -8.50 -14.74
C LEU A 296 6.84 -9.78 -14.81
N GLY A 297 6.58 -10.79 -13.97
CA GLY A 297 7.41 -11.99 -13.88
C GLY A 297 8.82 -11.73 -13.38
N VAL A 298 9.03 -10.64 -12.63
CA VAL A 298 10.29 -10.29 -11.98
C VAL A 298 10.29 -10.86 -10.57
N ALA A 299 11.38 -11.51 -10.17
CA ALA A 299 11.52 -12.04 -8.82
C ALA A 299 11.39 -10.93 -7.77
N VAL A 300 10.53 -11.14 -6.77
CA VAL A 300 10.34 -10.20 -5.66
C VAL A 300 11.50 -10.36 -4.66
N PRO A 301 12.32 -9.33 -4.42
CA PRO A 301 13.40 -9.42 -3.43
C PRO A 301 12.86 -9.66 -2.02
N ALA A 302 13.60 -10.43 -1.20
CA ALA A 302 13.21 -10.71 0.19
C ALA A 302 13.13 -9.46 1.09
N THR A 303 13.69 -8.33 0.66
CA THR A 303 13.58 -7.04 1.34
C THR A 303 12.21 -6.38 1.17
N VAL A 304 11.42 -6.81 0.18
CA VAL A 304 10.05 -6.36 -0.04
C VAL A 304 9.15 -7.03 0.98
N VAL A 305 8.50 -6.23 1.83
CA VAL A 305 7.65 -6.73 2.93
C VAL A 305 6.20 -6.98 2.51
N GLY A 306 5.78 -6.40 1.38
CA GLY A 306 4.45 -6.57 0.83
C GLY A 306 4.28 -7.90 0.10
N VAL A 307 3.03 -8.26 -0.17
CA VAL A 307 2.66 -9.43 -0.97
C VAL A 307 1.79 -9.01 -2.15
N PRO A 308 1.75 -9.78 -3.24
CA PRO A 308 0.92 -9.43 -4.39
C PRO A 308 -0.55 -9.30 -3.99
N LEU A 309 -1.23 -8.30 -4.57
CA LEU A 309 -2.65 -8.06 -4.36
C LEU A 309 -3.49 -9.25 -4.85
N GLN A 310 -4.58 -9.51 -4.14
CA GLN A 310 -5.49 -10.61 -4.42
C GLN A 310 -6.92 -10.10 -4.52
N THR A 311 -7.73 -10.82 -5.30
CA THR A 311 -9.16 -10.52 -5.42
C THR A 311 -10.00 -11.54 -4.65
N GLY A 312 -10.91 -11.05 -3.81
CA GLY A 312 -11.82 -11.91 -3.04
C GLY A 312 -13.11 -12.25 -3.79
N ALA A 313 -14.11 -12.77 -3.08
CA ALA A 313 -15.42 -13.08 -3.67
C ALA A 313 -16.15 -11.80 -4.12
N PRO A 314 -16.87 -11.79 -5.25
CA PRO A 314 -17.59 -10.60 -5.74
C PRO A 314 -18.57 -10.02 -4.72
N GLY A 315 -18.82 -8.71 -4.80
CA GLY A 315 -19.87 -8.04 -4.02
C GLY A 315 -19.45 -6.77 -3.27
N VAL A 316 -18.24 -6.27 -3.46
CA VAL A 316 -17.78 -5.02 -2.84
C VAL A 316 -18.38 -3.79 -3.54
N THR A 317 -18.68 -2.75 -2.78
CA THR A 317 -19.15 -1.46 -3.29
C THR A 317 -18.31 -0.29 -2.80
N ILE A 318 -18.28 0.81 -3.57
CA ILE A 318 -17.58 2.05 -3.14
C ILE A 318 -18.16 2.58 -1.82
N ASP A 319 -19.47 2.51 -1.62
CA ASP A 319 -20.12 2.99 -0.40
C ASP A 319 -19.77 2.17 0.85
N GLU A 320 -19.42 0.88 0.69
CA GLU A 320 -18.85 0.09 1.78
C GLU A 320 -17.46 0.58 2.16
N LEU A 321 -16.61 0.89 1.18
CA LEU A 321 -15.25 1.39 1.42
C LEU A 321 -15.27 2.79 2.06
N ARG A 322 -16.20 3.66 1.65
CA ARG A 322 -16.46 4.96 2.32
C ARG A 322 -16.86 4.79 3.78
N ARG A 323 -17.81 3.88 4.04
CA ARG A 323 -18.25 3.57 5.41
C ARG A 323 -17.13 2.96 6.26
N ALA A 324 -16.26 2.15 5.66
CA ALA A 324 -15.11 1.56 6.34
C ALA A 324 -14.12 2.62 6.80
N ASP A 325 -13.79 3.63 5.98
CA ASP A 325 -12.95 4.75 6.39
C ASP A 325 -13.62 5.58 7.50
N ALA A 326 -14.89 5.96 7.35
CA ALA A 326 -15.61 6.71 8.37
C ALA A 326 -15.65 5.98 9.73
N THR A 327 -15.82 4.65 9.71
CA THR A 327 -15.75 3.80 10.90
C THR A 327 -14.34 3.81 11.50
N ALA A 328 -13.30 3.72 10.66
CA ALA A 328 -11.91 3.78 11.12
C ALA A 328 -11.59 5.12 11.80
N GLN A 329 -12.09 6.24 11.27
CA GLN A 329 -11.93 7.56 11.90
C GLN A 329 -12.63 7.64 13.26
N THR A 330 -13.82 7.06 13.39
CA THR A 330 -14.58 7.02 14.65
C THR A 330 -13.84 6.19 15.71
N ILE A 331 -13.30 5.03 15.34
CA ILE A 331 -12.50 4.21 16.26
C ILE A 331 -11.23 4.98 16.69
N ARG A 332 -10.58 5.67 15.75
CA ARG A 332 -9.37 6.45 16.02
C ARG A 332 -9.61 7.56 17.04
N SER A 333 -10.73 8.28 16.96
CA SER A 333 -11.04 9.39 17.88
C SER A 333 -11.31 8.91 19.31
N ILE A 334 -11.90 7.72 19.48
CA ILE A 334 -12.27 7.17 20.80
C ILE A 334 -11.09 6.45 21.46
N LYS A 335 -10.14 5.92 20.66
CA LYS A 335 -9.02 5.09 21.14
C LYS A 335 -8.26 5.72 22.31
N GLY A 336 -7.92 7.01 22.21
CA GLY A 336 -7.17 7.71 23.26
C GLY A 336 -7.91 7.74 24.61
N VAL A 337 -9.20 8.05 24.57
CA VAL A 337 -10.07 8.07 25.76
C VAL A 337 -10.18 6.67 26.35
N TYR A 338 -10.46 5.65 25.52
CA TYR A 338 -10.57 4.27 25.96
C TYR A 338 -9.34 3.78 26.73
N PHE A 339 -8.14 3.93 26.14
CA PHE A 339 -6.91 3.47 26.79
C PHE A 339 -6.57 4.28 28.04
N THR A 340 -6.91 5.57 28.07
CA THR A 340 -6.73 6.41 29.26
C THR A 340 -7.64 5.93 30.40
N VAL A 341 -8.92 5.66 30.12
CA VAL A 341 -9.87 5.13 31.11
C VAL A 341 -9.40 3.78 31.66
N VAL A 342 -9.00 2.85 30.78
CA VAL A 342 -8.47 1.54 31.21
C VAL A 342 -7.23 1.69 32.08
N ALA A 343 -6.29 2.57 31.70
CA ALA A 343 -5.08 2.82 32.48
C ALA A 343 -5.42 3.41 33.87
N VAL A 344 -6.34 4.37 33.95
CA VAL A 344 -6.80 4.95 35.22
C VAL A 344 -7.46 3.88 36.10
N LEU A 345 -8.37 3.07 35.54
CA LEU A 345 -9.00 1.99 36.28
C LEU A 345 -7.99 0.96 36.79
N GLN A 346 -6.96 0.64 36.00
CA GLN A 346 -5.88 -0.25 36.40
C GLN A 346 -5.06 0.32 37.57
N VAL A 347 -4.71 1.61 37.51
CA VAL A 347 -3.99 2.30 38.59
C VAL A 347 -4.85 2.35 39.85
N LEU A 348 -6.13 2.69 39.73
CA LEU A 348 -7.07 2.70 40.86
C LEU A 348 -7.19 1.32 41.50
N PHE A 349 -7.30 0.26 40.69
CA PHE A 349 -7.31 -1.12 41.17
C PHE A 349 -6.05 -1.44 41.99
N TYR A 350 -4.85 -1.09 41.49
CA TYR A 350 -3.60 -1.31 42.22
C TYR A 350 -3.51 -0.50 43.51
N VAL A 351 -3.95 0.76 43.50
CA VAL A 351 -3.98 1.61 44.70
C VAL A 351 -4.94 1.03 45.74
N ILE A 352 -6.14 0.61 45.34
CA ILE A 352 -7.12 -0.01 46.24
C ILE A 352 -6.57 -1.31 46.81
N ALA A 353 -6.00 -2.19 45.97
CA ALA A 353 -5.38 -3.43 46.41
C ALA A 353 -4.25 -3.19 47.42
N PHE A 354 -3.38 -2.21 47.15
CA PHE A 354 -2.31 -1.82 48.07
C PHE A 354 -2.84 -1.32 49.42
N LEU A 355 -3.86 -0.46 49.42
CA LEU A 355 -4.48 0.05 50.64
C LEU A 355 -5.15 -1.05 51.46
N LEU A 356 -5.84 -1.98 50.80
CA LEU A 356 -6.48 -3.14 51.45
C LEU A 356 -5.45 -4.09 52.07
N LEU A 357 -4.32 -4.33 51.40
CA LEU A 357 -3.22 -5.15 51.93
C LEU A 357 -2.51 -4.45 53.10
N ARG A 358 -2.31 -3.14 53.04
CA ARG A 358 -1.70 -2.36 54.13
C ARG A 358 -2.57 -2.33 55.38
N ARG A 359 -3.90 -2.27 55.24
CA ARG A 359 -4.84 -2.30 56.38
C ARG A 359 -4.93 -3.66 57.08
N ARG A 360 -4.45 -4.74 56.46
CA ARG A 360 -4.44 -6.09 57.04
C ARG A 360 -3.13 -6.45 57.75
N ARG A 361 -2.14 -5.55 57.75
CA ARG A 361 -0.89 -5.67 58.52
C ARG A 361 -0.93 -4.72 59.70
#